data_AF-A0A5C7WK52-F1
#
_entry.id   AF-A0A5C7WK52-F1
#
_cell.length_a   1.000
_cell.length_b   1.000
_cell.length_c   1.000
_cell.angle_alpha   90.00
_cell.angle_beta   90.00
_cell.angle_gamma   90.00
#
_symmetry.space_group_name_H-M   'P 1'
#
loop_
_entity.id
_entity.type
_entity.pdbx_description
1 polymer ?
#
loop_
_entity_poly.entity_id
_entity_poly.type
_entity_poly.pdbx_seq_one_letter_code
_entity_poly.pdbx_strand_id
1 'polypeptide(L)' 'MGRGRAKAKQTKVARELKYSSPQTDFSRLQQELAGSSTSDPDQNESWEDDDDWRR' A
#
# COMPACT_ATOMS: atom_id res chain seq x y z
N MET A 1 -17.09 14.03 32.47
CA MET A 1 -17.30 14.98 31.36
C MET A 1 -16.17 15.02 30.29
N GLY A 2 -15.18 14.12 30.28
CA GLY A 2 -14.05 14.19 29.30
C GLY A 2 -14.12 13.23 28.10
N ARG A 3 -15.01 12.22 28.11
CA ARG A 3 -15.01 11.14 27.10
C ARG A 3 -15.39 11.61 25.68
N GLY A 4 -16.30 12.58 25.53
CA GLY A 4 -16.74 13.06 24.21
C GLY A 4 -15.61 13.71 23.40
N ARG A 5 -14.74 14.48 24.08
CA ARG A 5 -13.59 15.14 23.43
C ARG A 5 -12.52 14.13 23.02
N ALA A 6 -12.24 13.15 23.86
CA ALA A 6 -11.31 12.07 23.53
C ALA A 6 -11.81 11.25 22.34
N LYS A 7 -13.10 10.88 22.34
CA LYS A 7 -13.73 10.16 21.21
C LYS A 7 -13.64 10.96 19.91
N ALA A 8 -13.94 12.26 19.94
CA ALA A 8 -13.83 13.11 18.76
C ALA A 8 -12.40 13.19 18.21
N LYS A 9 -11.39 13.33 19.09
CA LYS A 9 -9.97 13.31 18.71
C LYS A 9 -9.57 11.97 18.06
N GLN A 10 -9.98 10.85 18.67
CA GLN A 10 -9.68 9.52 18.14
C GLN A 10 -10.33 9.27 16.78
N THR A 11 -11.60 9.66 16.59
CA THR A 11 -12.27 9.53 15.28
C THR A 11 -11.59 10.36 14.20
N LYS A 12 -11.09 11.56 14.54
CA LYS A 12 -10.33 12.40 13.60
C LYS A 12 -9.04 11.71 13.17
N VAL A 13 -8.25 11.22 14.13
CA VAL A 13 -6.99 10.51 13.87
C VAL A 13 -7.24 9.23 13.07
N ALA A 14 -8.24 8.43 13.42
CA ALA A 14 -8.58 7.21 12.70
C ALA A 14 -9.01 7.49 11.25
N ARG A 15 -9.75 8.57 11.01
CA ARG A 15 -10.13 9.00 9.65
C ARG A 15 -8.89 9.43 8.87
N GLU A 16 -8.01 10.21 9.47
CA GLU A 16 -6.76 10.62 8.84
C GLU A 16 -5.91 9.41 8.47
N LEU A 17 -5.75 8.42 9.37
CA LEU A 17 -5.02 7.19 9.06
C LEU A 17 -5.70 6.33 7.99
N LYS A 18 -7.03 6.24 7.99
CA LYS A 18 -7.77 5.41 7.03
C LYS A 18 -7.77 5.98 5.61
N TYR A 19 -7.81 7.31 5.50
CA TYR A 19 -7.97 8.00 4.21
C TYR A 19 -6.77 8.86 3.82
N SER A 20 -5.70 8.89 4.63
CA SER A 20 -4.41 9.41 4.18
C SER A 20 -3.86 8.42 3.18
N SER A 21 -3.85 8.81 1.91
CA SER A 21 -2.95 8.18 0.96
C SER A 21 -1.53 8.58 1.37
N PRO A 22 -0.61 7.61 1.51
CA PRO A 22 0.81 7.93 1.55
C PRO A 22 1.16 8.79 0.32
N GLN A 23 1.94 9.84 0.53
CA GLN A 23 2.55 10.57 -0.58
C GLN A 23 3.63 9.65 -1.15
N THR A 24 3.33 8.98 -2.26
CA THR A 24 4.30 8.14 -2.97
C THR A 24 5.18 9.02 -3.84
N ASP A 25 6.50 8.91 -3.67
CA ASP A 25 7.46 9.53 -4.58
C ASP A 25 7.50 8.73 -5.90
N PHE A 26 6.79 9.23 -6.90
CA PHE A 26 6.70 8.60 -8.22
C PHE A 26 8.05 8.56 -8.94
N SER A 27 8.95 9.52 -8.68
CA SER A 27 10.27 9.56 -9.31
C SER A 27 11.15 8.43 -8.80
N ARG A 28 11.11 8.17 -7.48
CA ARG A 28 11.80 7.03 -6.87
C ARG A 28 11.22 5.69 -7.36
N LEU A 29 9.89 5.56 -7.38
CA LEU A 29 9.21 4.35 -7.83
C LEU A 29 9.56 4.01 -9.29
N GLN A 30 9.59 5.01 -10.16
CA GLN A 30 9.96 4.82 -11.56
C GLN A 30 11.41 4.34 -11.71
N GLN A 31 12.33 4.85 -10.90
CA GLN A 31 13.74 4.43 -10.92
C GLN A 31 13.91 2.98 -10.44
N GLU A 32 13.21 2.58 -9.37
CA GLU A 32 13.22 1.21 -8.87
C GLU A 32 12.62 0.23 -9.89
N LEU A 33 11.50 0.60 -10.54
CA LEU A 33 10.87 -0.23 -11.57
C LEU A 33 11.76 -0.37 -12.82
N ALA A 34 12.34 0.74 -13.30
CA ALA A 34 13.23 0.73 -14.46
C ALA A 34 14.54 -0.06 -14.19
N GLY A 35 15.03 -0.05 -12.95
CA GLY A 35 16.19 -0.85 -12.53
C GLY A 35 15.88 -2.35 -12.33
N SER A 36 14.64 -2.68 -11.92
CA SER A 36 14.21 -4.06 -11.69
C SER A 36 13.96 -4.85 -12.99
N SER A 37 13.59 -4.20 -14.09
CA SER A 37 13.29 -4.87 -15.37
C SER A 37 14.51 -5.53 -16.05
N THR A 38 15.74 -5.25 -15.59
CA THR A 38 16.97 -5.75 -16.22
C THR A 38 17.58 -6.97 -15.51
N SER A 39 17.16 -7.32 -14.29
CA SER A 39 17.96 -8.23 -13.44
C SER A 39 17.24 -9.45 -12.86
N ASP A 40 15.99 -9.74 -13.22
CA ASP A 40 15.28 -10.86 -12.58
C ASP A 40 14.49 -11.72 -13.60
N PRO A 41 15.09 -12.79 -14.13
CA PRO A 41 14.36 -13.80 -14.89
C PRO A 41 13.49 -14.73 -14.02
N ASP A 42 13.51 -14.62 -12.69
CA ASP A 42 12.85 -15.56 -11.76
C ASP A 42 11.49 -15.08 -11.20
N GLN A 43 11.02 -13.86 -11.52
CA GLN A 43 9.76 -13.32 -10.97
C GLN A 43 8.49 -13.68 -11.75
N ASN A 44 8.58 -14.48 -12.82
CA ASN A 44 7.42 -14.82 -13.65
C ASN A 44 6.57 -15.98 -13.08
N GLU A 45 7.08 -16.77 -12.13
CA GLU A 45 6.38 -17.97 -11.62
C GLU A 45 5.41 -17.69 -10.46
N SER A 46 5.43 -16.51 -9.84
CA SER A 46 4.60 -16.22 -8.66
C SER A 46 3.15 -15.84 -8.98
N TRP A 47 2.82 -15.52 -10.23
CA TRP A 47 1.47 -15.08 -10.63
C TRP A 47 0.57 -16.19 -11.16
N GLU A 48 1.11 -17.40 -11.36
CA GLU A 48 0.35 -18.54 -11.89
C GLU A 48 -0.43 -19.31 -10.80
N ASP A 49 -0.09 -19.13 -9.52
CA ASP A 49 -0.78 -19.78 -8.37
C ASP A 49 -2.13 -19.10 -8.01
N ASP A 50 -2.29 -17.83 -8.39
CA ASP A 50 -3.52 -17.03 -8.17
C ASP A 50 -4.66 -17.35 -9.16
N ASP A 51 -4.50 -18.31 -10.06
CA ASP A 51 -5.59 -18.79 -10.94
C ASP A 51 -6.17 -20.15 -10.49
N ASP A 52 -5.52 -20.84 -9.55
CA ASP A 52 -6.01 -22.13 -9.02
C ASP A 52 -7.24 -21.98 -8.10
N TRP A 53 -7.37 -20.85 -7.39
CA TRP A 53 -8.52 -20.58 -6.50
C TRP A 53 -9.81 -20.15 -7.24
N ARG A 54 -9.72 -19.90 -8.56
CA ARG A 54 -10.86 -19.50 -9.40
C ARG A 54 -11.54 -20.67 -10.12
N ARG A 55 -11.04 -21.90 -9.97
CA ARG A 55 -11.55 -23.09 -10.66
C ARG A 55 -12.65 -23.81 -9.88
#